data_AF-A0A367QIL2-F1
#
_entry.id   AF-A0A367QIL2-F1
#
_cell.length_a   1.000
_cell.length_b   1.000
_cell.length_c   1.000
_cell.angle_alpha   90.00
_cell.angle_beta   90.00
_cell.angle_gamma   90.00
#
_symmetry.space_group_name_H-M   'P 1'
#
loop_
_entity.id
_entity.type
_entity.pdbx_description
1 polymer ?
#
loop_
_entity_poly.entity_id
_entity_poly.type
_entity_poly.pdbx_seq_one_letter_code
_entity_poly.pdbx_strand_id
1 'polypeptide(L)'
;MPMRRSDRKDSNDDNAINHPHSRQKEPASPHELKQLLMTARAQRDEWQQKAKENEAATTQLVQVQQEIQTYQAKFSELEEHVAQNYQLYVDEQQNHQQTLCLYNEEKAKASQLLIRYEEANSQLERDVARNYQLYVDEQQNHQQTLCLYNEEKARASELLTKYEEANSQKERYLALYNETKAELKYERRSKASIKGWETRRKAENERLKREIADMVVLLRESMTSKDEAVNNLYVVAERLDRIQSLVDSVEEETTNNPVGLVQKFKRIWLAIKEILSE
;
A
#
# COMPACT_ATOMS: atom_id res chain seq x y z
N MET A 1 -142.10 -14.43 61.28
CA MET A 1 -140.97 -14.19 60.37
C MET A 1 -140.03 -15.41 60.40
N PRO A 2 -139.35 -15.77 59.29
CA PRO A 2 -139.15 -17.15 58.81
C PRO A 2 -137.71 -17.70 58.89
N MET A 3 -137.58 -19.04 58.69
CA MET A 3 -136.43 -19.85 58.20
C MET A 3 -135.12 -19.88 59.04
N ARG A 4 -134.36 -20.98 59.18
CA ARG A 4 -134.19 -22.22 58.38
C ARG A 4 -133.62 -23.38 59.23
N ARG A 5 -133.88 -24.61 58.76
CA ARG A 5 -133.47 -25.95 59.26
C ARG A 5 -132.00 -26.30 58.96
N SER A 6 -131.57 -27.45 59.52
CA SER A 6 -130.37 -28.31 59.29
C SER A 6 -129.08 -27.81 59.97
N ASP A 7 -128.39 -28.51 60.88
CA ASP A 7 -128.40 -29.92 61.28
C ASP A 7 -127.91 -30.07 62.73
N ARG A 8 -128.54 -30.96 63.50
CA ARG A 8 -128.00 -31.48 64.77
C ARG A 8 -127.12 -32.68 64.43
N LYS A 9 -125.83 -32.61 64.79
CA LYS A 9 -124.95 -33.77 64.89
C LYS A 9 -124.50 -33.85 66.35
N ASP A 10 -125.03 -34.84 67.05
CA ASP A 10 -124.81 -35.09 68.47
C ASP A 10 -123.54 -35.94 68.69
N SER A 11 -123.08 -35.97 69.94
CA SER A 11 -121.70 -36.16 70.40
C SER A 11 -121.08 -37.58 70.30
N ASN A 12 -121.34 -38.32 69.23
CA ASN A 12 -120.81 -39.69 69.04
C ASN A 12 -119.84 -39.85 67.85
N ASP A 13 -119.47 -38.75 67.16
CA ASP A 13 -118.58 -38.77 65.97
C ASP A 13 -117.09 -38.47 66.28
N ASP A 14 -116.74 -37.92 67.44
CA ASP A 14 -115.36 -37.48 67.74
C ASP A 14 -114.40 -38.62 68.11
N ASN A 15 -114.90 -39.82 68.42
CA ASN A 15 -114.06 -40.96 68.79
C ASN A 15 -113.50 -41.73 67.58
N ALA A 16 -113.93 -41.41 66.35
CA ALA A 16 -113.50 -42.08 65.12
C ALA A 16 -112.30 -41.42 64.41
N ILE A 17 -111.91 -40.21 64.84
CA ILE A 17 -110.89 -39.40 64.14
C ILE A 17 -109.48 -39.60 64.72
N ASN A 18 -109.34 -39.83 66.03
CA ASN A 18 -108.02 -39.92 66.69
C ASN A 18 -107.43 -41.33 66.79
N HIS A 19 -108.24 -42.37 66.61
CA HIS A 19 -107.79 -43.76 66.51
C HIS A 19 -108.58 -44.46 65.40
N PRO A 20 -108.11 -44.44 64.13
CA PRO A 20 -108.73 -45.25 63.11
C PRO A 20 -108.57 -46.71 63.54
N HIS A 21 -109.66 -47.35 63.96
CA HIS A 21 -109.72 -48.79 64.03
C HIS A 21 -109.31 -49.30 62.65
N SER A 22 -108.10 -49.84 62.56
CA SER A 22 -107.64 -50.55 61.38
C SER A 22 -108.68 -51.62 61.12
N ARG A 23 -109.53 -51.43 60.09
CA ARG A 23 -110.17 -52.55 59.44
C ARG A 23 -109.04 -53.54 59.21
N GLN A 24 -109.11 -54.70 59.86
CA GLN A 24 -108.27 -55.81 59.49
C GLN A 24 -108.48 -55.95 57.97
N LYS A 25 -107.43 -55.66 57.20
CA LYS A 25 -107.41 -56.04 55.79
C LYS A 25 -107.72 -57.53 55.81
N GLU A 26 -108.85 -57.91 55.24
CA GLU A 26 -109.12 -59.30 54.90
C GLU A 26 -107.84 -59.87 54.27
N PRO A 27 -107.43 -61.10 54.61
CA PRO A 27 -106.24 -61.68 54.01
C PRO A 27 -106.43 -61.60 52.50
N ALA A 28 -105.56 -60.81 51.84
CA ALA A 28 -105.67 -60.52 50.42
C ALA A 28 -105.99 -61.81 49.67
N SER A 29 -106.97 -61.76 48.76
CA SER A 29 -107.45 -62.97 48.09
C SER A 29 -106.25 -63.69 47.48
N PRO A 30 -106.23 -65.04 47.42
CA PRO A 30 -105.07 -65.78 46.91
C PRO A 30 -104.58 -65.29 45.54
N HIS A 31 -105.47 -64.67 44.75
CA HIS A 31 -105.15 -64.05 43.47
C HIS A 31 -104.44 -62.68 43.60
N GLU A 32 -104.85 -61.84 44.54
CA GLU A 32 -104.21 -60.54 44.83
C GLU A 32 -102.83 -60.71 45.47
N LEU A 33 -102.70 -61.67 46.40
CA LEU A 33 -101.39 -62.06 46.95
C LEU A 33 -100.46 -62.54 45.84
N LYS A 34 -100.96 -63.33 44.88
CA LYS A 34 -100.18 -63.80 43.73
C LYS A 34 -99.75 -62.66 42.81
N GLN A 35 -100.61 -61.67 42.56
CA GLN A 35 -100.25 -60.46 41.79
C GLN A 35 -99.23 -59.58 42.52
N LEU A 36 -99.37 -59.38 43.84
CA LEU A 36 -98.39 -58.66 44.66
C LEU A 36 -97.04 -59.37 44.69
N LEU A 37 -97.03 -60.71 44.75
CA LEU A 37 -95.81 -61.50 44.74
C LEU A 37 -95.16 -61.51 43.34
N MET A 38 -95.95 -61.50 42.26
CA MET A 38 -95.46 -61.33 40.88
C MET A 38 -94.84 -59.94 40.67
N THR A 39 -95.49 -58.88 41.14
CA THR A 39 -94.99 -57.50 41.02
C THR A 39 -93.77 -57.27 41.90
N ALA A 40 -93.74 -57.80 43.13
CA ALA A 40 -92.57 -57.75 44.00
C ALA A 40 -91.38 -58.54 43.42
N ARG A 41 -91.62 -59.69 42.78
CA ARG A 41 -90.59 -60.45 42.05
C ARG A 41 -90.08 -59.68 40.82
N ALA A 42 -90.97 -59.08 40.03
CA ALA A 42 -90.60 -58.25 38.89
C ALA A 42 -89.76 -57.05 39.33
N GLN A 43 -90.17 -56.33 40.38
CA GLN A 43 -89.40 -55.23 40.96
C GLN A 43 -88.04 -55.69 41.49
N ARG A 44 -87.98 -56.83 42.20
CA ARG A 44 -86.71 -57.42 42.65
C ARG A 44 -85.79 -57.72 41.47
N ASP A 45 -86.30 -58.33 40.42
CA ASP A 45 -85.53 -58.69 39.23
C ASP A 45 -85.05 -57.43 38.49
N GLU A 46 -85.88 -56.40 38.41
CA GLU A 46 -85.55 -55.08 37.86
C GLU A 46 -84.47 -54.37 38.68
N TRP A 47 -84.55 -54.41 40.02
CA TRP A 47 -83.53 -53.88 40.92
C TRP A 47 -82.23 -54.68 40.84
N GLN A 48 -82.31 -56.00 40.70
CA GLN A 48 -81.15 -56.86 40.54
C GLN A 48 -80.45 -56.61 39.20
N GLN A 49 -81.21 -56.34 38.14
CA GLN A 49 -80.68 -55.94 36.83
C GLN A 49 -80.02 -54.57 36.89
N LYS A 50 -80.68 -53.57 37.51
CA LYS A 50 -80.11 -52.23 37.72
C LYS A 50 -78.85 -52.27 38.59
N ALA A 51 -78.80 -53.13 39.61
CA ALA A 51 -77.60 -53.30 40.43
C ALA A 51 -76.42 -53.82 39.59
N LYS A 52 -76.65 -54.81 38.71
CA LYS A 52 -75.63 -55.32 37.78
C LYS A 52 -75.18 -54.27 36.76
N GLU A 53 -76.11 -53.49 36.21
CA GLU A 53 -75.80 -52.42 35.28
C GLU A 53 -75.00 -51.30 35.95
N ASN A 54 -75.33 -50.96 37.19
CA ASN A 54 -74.60 -49.97 37.97
C ASN A 54 -73.21 -50.48 38.38
N GLU A 55 -73.08 -51.76 38.73
CA GLU A 55 -71.78 -52.42 38.98
C GLU A 55 -70.89 -52.39 37.71
N ALA A 56 -71.45 -52.72 36.55
CA ALA A 56 -70.76 -52.59 35.26
C ALA A 56 -70.36 -51.13 34.94
N ALA A 57 -71.25 -50.16 35.17
CA ALA A 57 -70.98 -48.74 34.97
C ALA A 57 -69.91 -48.21 35.91
N THR A 58 -69.90 -48.62 37.19
CA THR A 58 -68.82 -48.26 38.13
C THR A 58 -67.48 -48.83 37.72
N THR A 59 -67.45 -50.06 37.19
CA THR A 59 -66.22 -50.67 36.67
C THR A 59 -65.68 -49.89 35.47
N GLN A 60 -66.56 -49.47 34.55
CA GLN A 60 -66.18 -48.61 33.41
C GLN A 60 -65.68 -47.23 33.86
N LEU A 61 -66.34 -46.62 34.85
CA LEU A 61 -65.90 -45.34 35.43
C LEU A 61 -64.50 -45.43 36.04
N VAL A 62 -64.24 -46.50 36.81
CA VAL A 62 -62.90 -46.76 37.38
C VAL A 62 -61.86 -46.92 36.28
N GLN A 63 -62.19 -47.63 35.20
CA GLN A 63 -61.30 -47.82 34.06
C GLN A 63 -60.97 -46.49 33.36
N VAL A 64 -61.99 -45.66 33.08
CA VAL A 64 -61.79 -44.31 32.52
C VAL A 64 -60.97 -43.43 33.45
N GLN A 65 -61.20 -43.52 34.76
CA GLN A 65 -60.43 -42.74 35.74
C GLN A 65 -58.95 -43.15 35.76
N GLN A 66 -58.64 -44.44 35.63
CA GLN A 66 -57.26 -44.92 35.49
C GLN A 66 -56.62 -44.46 34.17
N GLU A 67 -57.37 -44.49 33.07
CA GLU A 67 -56.91 -43.96 31.77
C GLU A 67 -56.59 -42.46 31.86
N ILE A 68 -57.44 -41.65 32.51
CA ILE A 68 -57.18 -40.22 32.70
C ILE A 68 -55.89 -40.01 33.51
N GLN A 69 -55.70 -40.75 34.61
CA GLN A 69 -54.49 -40.65 35.42
C GLN A 69 -53.23 -41.04 34.63
N THR A 70 -53.29 -42.09 33.83
CA THR A 70 -52.16 -42.49 32.98
C THR A 70 -51.86 -41.46 31.89
N TYR A 71 -52.87 -40.85 31.28
CA TYR A 71 -52.65 -39.76 30.32
C TYR A 71 -52.07 -38.51 30.99
N GLN A 72 -52.51 -38.17 32.20
CA GLN A 72 -51.92 -37.05 32.95
C GLN A 72 -50.44 -37.28 33.25
N ALA A 73 -50.06 -38.48 33.70
CA ALA A 73 -48.66 -38.82 33.93
C ALA A 73 -47.82 -38.72 32.65
N LYS A 74 -48.31 -39.30 31.54
CA LYS A 74 -47.64 -39.19 30.24
C LYS A 74 -47.52 -37.75 29.75
N PHE A 75 -48.52 -36.93 30.01
CA PHE A 75 -48.50 -35.52 29.65
C PHE A 75 -47.42 -34.76 30.42
N SER A 76 -47.30 -34.98 31.72
CA SER A 76 -46.23 -34.40 32.54
C SER A 76 -44.84 -34.85 32.10
N GLU A 77 -44.64 -36.14 31.80
CA GLU A 77 -43.37 -36.63 31.23
C GLU A 77 -43.04 -35.96 29.89
N LEU A 78 -44.05 -35.77 29.04
CA LEU A 78 -43.88 -35.10 27.75
C LEU A 78 -43.49 -33.63 27.92
N GLU A 79 -44.13 -32.92 28.86
CA GLU A 79 -43.80 -31.53 29.19
C GLU A 79 -42.36 -31.39 29.67
N GLU A 80 -41.90 -32.29 30.55
CA GLU A 80 -40.50 -32.30 31.00
C GLU A 80 -39.53 -32.57 29.85
N HIS A 81 -39.82 -33.55 29.00
CA HIS A 81 -38.99 -33.83 27.82
C HIS A 81 -38.95 -32.66 26.83
N VAL A 82 -40.06 -31.98 26.61
CA VAL A 82 -40.12 -30.79 25.75
C VAL A 82 -39.31 -29.65 26.35
N ALA A 83 -39.42 -29.41 27.66
CA ALA A 83 -38.64 -28.38 28.35
C ALA A 83 -37.13 -28.66 28.27
N GLN A 84 -36.71 -29.91 28.50
CA GLN A 84 -35.30 -30.32 28.39
C GLN A 84 -34.77 -30.17 26.96
N ASN A 85 -35.53 -30.61 25.95
CA ASN A 85 -35.14 -30.47 24.55
C ASN A 85 -35.04 -29.00 24.14
N TYR A 86 -35.95 -28.16 24.61
CA TYR A 86 -35.90 -26.72 24.35
C TYR A 86 -34.67 -26.07 24.98
N GLN A 87 -34.33 -26.45 26.22
CA GLN A 87 -33.12 -25.96 26.88
C GLN A 87 -31.86 -26.36 26.12
N LEU A 88 -31.76 -27.65 25.71
CA LEU A 88 -30.65 -28.14 24.91
C LEU A 88 -30.49 -27.36 23.60
N TYR A 89 -31.60 -27.09 22.92
CA TYR A 89 -31.61 -26.31 21.69
C TYR A 89 -31.08 -24.89 21.91
N VAL A 90 -31.48 -24.22 23.00
CA VAL A 90 -30.99 -22.88 23.34
C VAL A 90 -29.50 -22.90 23.65
N ASP A 91 -29.05 -23.85 24.44
CA ASP A 91 -27.63 -24.00 24.81
C ASP A 91 -26.77 -24.27 23.56
N GLU A 92 -27.26 -25.10 22.63
CA GLU A 92 -26.58 -25.38 21.37
C GLU A 92 -26.52 -24.15 20.45
N GLN A 93 -27.60 -23.35 20.37
CA GLN A 93 -27.60 -22.08 19.65
C GLN A 93 -26.58 -21.09 20.23
N GLN A 94 -26.50 -20.97 21.55
CA GLN A 94 -25.51 -20.10 22.21
C GLN A 94 -24.09 -20.57 21.92
N ASN A 95 -23.83 -21.87 22.02
CA ASN A 95 -22.52 -22.44 21.74
C ASN A 95 -22.11 -22.22 20.27
N HIS A 96 -23.05 -22.36 19.33
CA HIS A 96 -22.81 -22.06 17.93
C HIS A 96 -22.44 -20.59 17.70
N GLN A 97 -23.18 -19.67 18.31
CA GLN A 97 -22.86 -18.23 18.23
C GLN A 97 -21.48 -17.92 18.82
N GLN A 98 -21.14 -18.51 19.97
CA GLN A 98 -19.83 -18.34 20.59
C GLN A 98 -18.70 -18.85 19.69
N THR A 99 -18.90 -20.02 19.06
CA THR A 99 -17.93 -20.60 18.13
C THR A 99 -17.72 -19.69 16.90
N LEU A 100 -18.80 -19.12 16.36
CA LEU A 100 -18.71 -18.17 15.24
C LEU A 100 -17.96 -16.89 15.63
N CYS A 101 -18.18 -16.35 16.84
CA CYS A 101 -17.45 -15.20 17.33
C CYS A 101 -15.94 -15.49 17.41
N LEU A 102 -15.55 -16.60 18.04
CA LEU A 102 -14.14 -17.00 18.17
C LEU A 102 -13.50 -17.22 16.80
N TYR A 103 -14.19 -17.87 15.86
CA TYR A 103 -13.71 -18.05 14.51
C TYR A 103 -13.42 -16.71 13.81
N ASN A 104 -14.33 -15.75 13.94
CA ASN A 104 -14.16 -14.42 13.34
C ASN A 104 -13.01 -13.64 13.99
N GLU A 105 -12.82 -13.77 15.31
CA GLU A 105 -11.68 -13.19 16.01
C GLU A 105 -10.35 -13.78 15.52
N GLU A 106 -10.24 -15.10 15.42
CA GLU A 106 -9.04 -15.76 14.92
C GLU A 106 -8.78 -15.42 13.45
N LYS A 107 -9.84 -15.33 12.63
CA LYS A 107 -9.72 -14.86 11.25
C LYS A 107 -9.17 -13.44 11.18
N ALA A 108 -9.65 -12.53 12.04
CA ALA A 108 -9.16 -11.16 12.11
C ALA A 108 -7.69 -11.10 12.56
N LYS A 109 -7.29 -11.91 13.56
CA LYS A 109 -5.90 -12.03 14.01
C LYS A 109 -4.99 -12.54 12.88
N ALA A 110 -5.42 -13.56 12.16
CA ALA A 110 -4.68 -14.11 11.03
C ALA A 110 -4.49 -13.06 9.92
N SER A 111 -5.52 -12.29 9.59
CA SER A 111 -5.42 -11.18 8.63
C SER A 111 -4.44 -10.10 9.09
N GLN A 112 -4.47 -9.70 10.37
CA GLN A 112 -3.52 -8.74 10.92
C GLN A 112 -2.07 -9.24 10.87
N LEU A 113 -1.86 -10.53 11.15
CA LEU A 113 -0.54 -11.14 11.10
C LEU A 113 0.01 -11.17 9.67
N LEU A 114 -0.86 -11.43 8.70
CA LEU A 114 -0.51 -11.41 7.28
C LEU A 114 -0.06 -10.00 6.83
N ILE A 115 -0.82 -8.96 7.20
CA ILE A 115 -0.44 -7.56 6.93
C ILE A 115 0.93 -7.23 7.54
N ARG A 116 1.14 -7.57 8.82
CA ARG A 116 2.44 -7.33 9.47
C ARG A 116 3.60 -8.06 8.78
N TYR A 117 3.35 -9.27 8.31
CA TYR A 117 4.35 -10.04 7.57
C TYR A 117 4.69 -9.38 6.23
N GLU A 118 3.68 -8.92 5.48
CA GLU A 118 3.89 -8.18 4.22
C GLU A 118 4.63 -6.86 4.42
N GLU A 119 4.29 -6.11 5.47
CA GLU A 119 4.99 -4.88 5.86
C GLU A 119 6.45 -5.14 6.22
N ALA A 120 6.71 -6.18 7.02
CA ALA A 120 8.06 -6.57 7.40
C ALA A 120 8.89 -7.02 6.18
N ASN A 121 8.28 -7.76 5.24
CA ASN A 121 8.95 -8.18 4.02
C ASN A 121 9.27 -6.97 3.12
N SER A 122 8.31 -6.05 2.97
CA SER A 122 8.50 -4.79 2.23
C SER A 122 9.57 -3.90 2.85
N GLN A 123 9.71 -3.91 4.18
CA GLN A 123 10.77 -3.20 4.88
C GLN A 123 12.14 -3.86 4.61
N LEU A 124 12.21 -5.18 4.70
CA LEU A 124 13.43 -5.93 4.43
C LEU A 124 13.93 -5.71 2.99
N GLU A 125 13.04 -5.73 2.00
CA GLU A 125 13.37 -5.44 0.61
C GLU A 125 13.95 -4.04 0.42
N ARG A 126 13.36 -3.03 1.08
CA ARG A 126 13.88 -1.65 1.08
C ARG A 126 15.26 -1.55 1.72
N ASP A 127 15.48 -2.24 2.84
CA ASP A 127 16.76 -2.23 3.54
C ASP A 127 17.85 -2.94 2.72
N VAL A 128 17.52 -4.06 2.07
CA VAL A 128 18.42 -4.76 1.14
C VAL A 128 18.79 -3.86 -0.03
N ALA A 129 17.81 -3.21 -0.67
CA ALA A 129 18.06 -2.29 -1.78
C ALA A 129 18.97 -1.12 -1.36
N ARG A 130 18.72 -0.54 -0.18
CA ARG A 130 19.55 0.54 0.38
C ARG A 130 20.98 0.07 0.64
N ASN A 131 21.17 -1.10 1.25
CA ASN A 131 22.49 -1.64 1.52
C ASN A 131 23.27 -1.95 0.23
N TYR A 132 22.59 -2.48 -0.78
CA TYR A 132 23.19 -2.70 -2.09
C TYR A 132 23.63 -1.39 -2.74
N GLN A 133 22.80 -0.34 -2.67
CA GLN A 133 23.16 0.98 -3.19
C GLN A 133 24.40 1.54 -2.49
N LEU A 134 24.45 1.48 -1.15
CA LEU A 134 25.61 1.91 -0.37
C LEU A 134 26.89 1.18 -0.80
N TYR A 135 26.80 -0.14 -1.03
CA TYR A 135 27.94 -0.91 -1.52
C TYR A 135 28.42 -0.43 -2.89
N VAL A 136 27.51 -0.15 -3.82
CA VAL A 136 27.85 0.37 -5.16
C VAL A 136 28.49 1.75 -5.06
N ASP A 137 27.93 2.64 -4.24
CA ASP A 137 28.45 4.00 -4.05
C ASP A 137 29.87 3.96 -3.45
N GLU A 138 30.11 3.08 -2.48
CA GLU A 138 31.43 2.88 -1.86
C GLU A 138 32.46 2.35 -2.89
N GLN A 139 32.05 1.41 -3.75
CA GLN A 139 32.91 0.91 -4.84
C GLN A 139 33.28 2.03 -5.82
N GLN A 140 32.32 2.87 -6.20
CA GLN A 140 32.56 4.01 -7.08
C GLN A 140 33.51 5.03 -6.43
N ASN A 141 33.28 5.34 -5.15
CA ASN A 141 34.14 6.26 -4.39
C ASN A 141 35.59 5.74 -4.30
N HIS A 142 35.77 4.44 -4.06
CA HIS A 142 37.08 3.82 -4.05
C HIS A 142 37.78 3.93 -5.41
N GLN A 143 37.06 3.66 -6.51
CA GLN A 143 37.59 3.81 -7.87
C GLN A 143 37.99 5.26 -8.16
N GLN A 144 37.15 6.24 -7.78
CA GLN A 144 37.47 7.66 -7.94
C GLN A 144 38.73 8.04 -7.16
N THR A 145 38.86 7.57 -5.92
CA THR A 145 40.04 7.82 -5.09
C THR A 145 41.31 7.25 -5.71
N LEU A 146 41.24 6.04 -6.29
CA LEU A 146 42.37 5.44 -6.99
C LEU A 146 42.76 6.22 -8.25
N CYS A 147 41.80 6.73 -9.01
CA CYS A 147 42.06 7.59 -10.17
C CYS A 147 42.82 8.85 -9.75
N LEU A 148 42.30 9.58 -8.76
CA LEU A 148 42.94 10.80 -8.24
C LEU A 148 44.35 10.54 -7.73
N TYR A 149 44.55 9.43 -6.99
CA TYR A 149 45.87 9.04 -6.53
C TYR A 149 46.85 8.80 -7.68
N ASN A 150 46.42 8.12 -8.75
CA ASN A 150 47.26 7.87 -9.92
C ASN A 150 47.57 9.15 -10.70
N GLU A 151 46.62 10.08 -10.79
CA GLU A 151 46.84 11.40 -11.38
C GLU A 151 47.90 12.19 -10.60
N GLU A 152 47.78 12.25 -9.26
CA GLU A 152 48.78 12.91 -8.41
C GLU A 152 50.14 12.23 -8.48
N LYS A 153 50.17 10.89 -8.55
CA LYS A 153 51.42 10.14 -8.77
C LYS A 153 52.07 10.49 -10.11
N ALA A 154 51.29 10.66 -11.17
CA ALA A 154 51.79 11.08 -12.47
C ALA A 154 52.34 12.51 -12.41
N ARG A 155 51.60 13.44 -11.81
CA ARG A 155 52.05 14.84 -11.59
C ARG A 155 53.34 14.92 -10.79
N ALA A 156 53.46 14.15 -9.71
CA ALA A 156 54.67 14.07 -8.90
C ALA A 156 55.86 13.55 -9.72
N SER A 157 55.64 12.56 -10.59
CA SER A 157 56.68 12.04 -11.48
C SER A 157 57.14 13.09 -12.50
N GLU A 158 56.22 13.84 -13.10
CA GLU A 158 56.55 14.96 -13.99
C GLU A 158 57.28 16.10 -13.29
N LEU A 159 56.92 16.39 -12.03
CA LEU A 159 57.61 17.39 -11.24
C LEU A 159 59.06 16.95 -10.95
N LEU A 160 59.25 15.67 -10.65
CA LEU A 160 60.57 15.10 -10.39
C LEU A 160 61.47 15.19 -11.62
N THR A 161 60.96 14.83 -12.82
CA THR A 161 61.75 14.95 -14.05
C THR A 161 62.15 16.40 -14.33
N LYS A 162 61.22 17.35 -14.20
CA LYS A 162 61.52 18.79 -14.34
C LYS A 162 62.58 19.27 -13.34
N TYR A 163 62.51 18.79 -12.09
CA TYR A 163 63.49 19.11 -11.06
C TYR A 163 64.89 18.57 -11.42
N GLU A 164 64.97 17.32 -11.88
CA GLU A 164 66.23 16.70 -12.31
C GLU A 164 66.85 17.41 -13.52
N GLU A 165 66.03 17.81 -14.49
CA GLU A 165 66.45 18.62 -15.63
C GLU A 165 67.00 19.98 -15.18
N ALA A 166 66.29 20.69 -14.31
CA ALA A 166 66.73 21.98 -13.76
C ALA A 166 68.02 21.84 -12.95
N ASN A 167 68.16 20.77 -12.17
CA ASN A 167 69.39 20.49 -11.42
C ASN A 167 70.56 20.20 -12.38
N SER A 168 70.34 19.41 -13.43
CA SER A 168 71.34 19.14 -14.46
C SER A 168 71.78 20.42 -15.18
N GLN A 169 70.83 21.31 -15.49
CA GLN A 169 71.14 22.62 -16.07
C GLN A 169 71.99 23.47 -15.12
N LYS A 170 71.61 23.55 -13.84
CA LYS A 170 72.38 24.25 -12.80
C LYS A 170 73.81 23.71 -12.72
N GLU A 171 74.00 22.40 -12.73
CA GLU A 171 75.34 21.77 -12.70
C GLU A 171 76.18 22.17 -13.93
N ARG A 172 75.57 22.18 -15.12
CA ARG A 172 76.23 22.67 -16.36
C ARG A 172 76.64 24.13 -16.24
N TYR A 173 75.75 25.00 -15.75
CA TYR A 173 76.08 26.42 -15.55
C TYR A 173 77.21 26.61 -14.53
N LEU A 174 77.20 25.84 -13.44
CA LEU A 174 78.28 25.87 -12.45
C LEU A 174 79.61 25.42 -13.05
N ALA A 175 79.61 24.39 -13.90
CA ALA A 175 80.81 23.94 -14.60
C ALA A 175 81.37 25.05 -15.53
N LEU A 176 80.53 25.60 -16.40
CA LEU A 176 80.91 26.71 -17.31
C LEU A 176 81.41 27.94 -16.55
N TYR A 177 80.76 28.30 -15.44
CA TYR A 177 81.19 29.41 -14.61
C TYR A 177 82.58 29.16 -13.99
N ASN A 178 82.85 27.94 -13.52
CA ASN A 178 84.15 27.61 -12.95
C ASN A 178 85.25 27.58 -14.02
N GLU A 179 84.95 27.07 -15.21
CA GLU A 179 85.86 27.05 -16.37
C GLU A 179 86.23 28.47 -16.81
N THR A 180 85.24 29.32 -17.09
CA THR A 180 85.47 30.73 -17.47
C THR A 180 86.22 31.51 -16.38
N LYS A 181 85.94 31.23 -15.11
CA LYS A 181 86.69 31.81 -13.99
C LYS A 181 88.16 31.35 -13.98
N ALA A 182 88.44 30.10 -14.35
CA ALA A 182 89.80 29.58 -14.46
C ALA A 182 90.54 30.18 -15.67
N GLU A 183 89.88 30.28 -16.82
CA GLU A 183 90.41 30.94 -18.03
C GLU A 183 90.78 32.39 -17.73
N LEU A 184 89.87 33.17 -17.13
CA LEU A 184 90.14 34.56 -16.74
C LEU A 184 91.34 34.68 -15.80
N LYS A 185 91.51 33.74 -14.85
CA LYS A 185 92.69 33.71 -13.97
C LYS A 185 93.97 33.43 -14.77
N TYR A 186 93.92 32.52 -15.73
CA TYR A 186 95.06 32.19 -16.60
C TYR A 186 95.44 33.38 -17.50
N GLU A 187 94.45 33.99 -18.16
CA GLU A 187 94.64 35.17 -19.02
C GLU A 187 95.23 36.35 -18.25
N ARG A 188 94.72 36.64 -17.04
CA ARG A 188 95.27 37.70 -16.17
C ARG A 188 96.72 37.47 -15.75
N ARG A 189 97.21 36.23 -15.75
CA ARG A 189 98.61 35.90 -15.43
C ARG A 189 99.55 36.07 -16.62
N SER A 190 99.04 36.19 -17.86
CA SER A 190 99.86 36.30 -19.07
C SER A 190 99.84 37.71 -19.65
N LYS A 191 101.01 38.39 -19.69
CA LYS A 191 101.15 39.77 -20.23
C LYS A 191 100.80 39.89 -21.73
N ALA A 192 100.98 38.82 -22.52
CA ALA A 192 100.57 38.78 -23.92
C ALA A 192 99.05 38.61 -24.10
N SER A 193 98.36 38.10 -23.06
CA SER A 193 96.93 37.79 -23.10
C SER A 193 96.04 39.00 -22.84
N ILE A 194 96.47 39.98 -22.02
CA ILE A 194 95.66 41.17 -21.69
C ILE A 194 95.25 41.97 -22.94
N LYS A 195 96.17 42.16 -23.89
CA LYS A 195 95.88 42.87 -25.16
C LYS A 195 95.05 42.01 -26.13
N GLY A 196 95.27 40.69 -26.12
CA GLY A 196 94.50 39.73 -26.92
C GLY A 196 93.05 39.57 -26.43
N TRP A 197 92.83 39.64 -25.11
CA TRP A 197 91.51 39.59 -24.50
C TRP A 197 90.66 40.80 -24.86
N GLU A 198 91.21 42.02 -24.76
CA GLU A 198 90.49 43.23 -25.16
C GLU A 198 90.05 43.16 -26.63
N THR A 199 90.92 42.62 -27.49
CA THR A 199 90.67 42.48 -28.93
C THR A 199 89.61 41.42 -29.22
N ARG A 200 89.68 40.24 -28.57
CA ARG A 200 88.67 39.18 -28.72
C ARG A 200 87.33 39.59 -28.15
N ARG A 201 87.29 40.21 -26.96
CA ARG A 201 86.06 40.74 -26.35
C ARG A 201 85.39 41.78 -27.25
N LYS A 202 86.18 42.67 -27.87
CA LYS A 202 85.65 43.65 -28.82
C LYS A 202 85.09 42.98 -30.07
N ALA A 203 85.76 41.97 -30.62
CA ALA A 203 85.27 41.22 -31.77
C ALA A 203 83.99 40.42 -31.46
N GLU A 204 83.91 39.77 -30.30
CA GLU A 204 82.74 39.03 -29.81
C GLU A 204 81.54 39.98 -29.62
N ASN A 205 81.75 41.14 -28.98
CA ASN A 205 80.70 42.14 -28.84
C ASN A 205 80.20 42.67 -30.20
N GLU A 206 81.09 42.90 -31.16
CA GLU A 206 80.68 43.31 -32.50
C GLU A 206 79.96 42.21 -33.28
N ARG A 207 80.23 40.93 -32.99
CA ARG A 207 79.46 39.81 -33.52
C ARG A 207 78.07 39.77 -32.90
N LEU A 208 77.97 39.84 -31.57
CA LEU A 208 76.69 39.81 -30.84
C LEU A 208 75.79 40.99 -31.25
N LYS A 209 76.35 42.19 -31.44
CA LYS A 209 75.59 43.34 -31.94
C LYS A 209 74.99 43.09 -33.33
N ARG A 210 75.73 42.43 -34.23
CA ARG A 210 75.23 42.07 -35.56
C ARG A 210 74.10 41.04 -35.48
N GLU A 211 74.31 39.99 -34.70
CA GLU A 211 73.30 38.95 -34.51
C GLU A 211 72.01 39.50 -33.88
N ILE A 212 72.13 40.41 -32.91
CA ILE A 212 70.98 41.13 -32.34
C ILE A 212 70.29 42.01 -33.40
N ALA A 213 71.06 42.71 -34.25
CA ALA A 213 70.48 43.53 -35.32
C ALA A 213 69.70 42.67 -36.32
N ASP A 214 70.25 41.52 -36.72
CA ASP A 214 69.59 40.59 -37.64
C ASP A 214 68.30 40.01 -37.03
N MET A 215 68.34 39.61 -35.75
CA MET A 215 67.14 39.15 -35.05
C MET A 215 66.06 40.24 -34.95
N VAL A 216 66.45 41.51 -34.77
CA VAL A 216 65.51 42.64 -34.76
C VAL A 216 64.86 42.84 -36.13
N VAL A 217 65.59 42.68 -37.23
CA VAL A 217 65.03 42.75 -38.58
C VAL A 217 64.01 41.62 -38.80
N LEU A 218 64.37 40.38 -38.47
CA LEU A 218 63.47 39.23 -38.58
C LEU A 218 62.18 39.41 -37.77
N LEU A 219 62.28 39.95 -36.54
CA LEU A 219 61.12 40.26 -35.72
C LEU A 219 60.24 41.35 -36.34
N ARG A 220 60.84 42.39 -36.94
CA ARG A 220 60.08 43.45 -37.63
C ARG A 220 59.34 42.90 -38.85
N GLU A 221 60.01 42.11 -39.68
CA GLU A 221 59.40 41.47 -40.86
C GLU A 221 58.27 40.51 -40.48
N SER A 222 58.44 39.75 -39.40
CA SER A 222 57.40 38.87 -38.87
C SER A 222 56.18 39.66 -38.37
N MET A 223 56.40 40.79 -37.70
CA MET A 223 55.31 41.66 -37.24
C MET A 223 54.58 42.32 -38.40
N THR A 224 55.29 42.83 -39.42
CA THR A 224 54.63 43.41 -40.61
C THR A 224 53.84 42.38 -41.39
N SER A 225 54.38 41.16 -41.55
CA SER A 225 53.65 40.05 -42.19
C SER A 225 52.39 39.67 -41.41
N LYS A 226 52.46 39.69 -40.06
CA LYS A 226 51.29 39.50 -39.21
C LYS A 226 50.25 40.60 -39.40
N ASP A 227 50.65 41.87 -39.46
CA ASP A 227 49.74 43.00 -39.66
C ASP A 227 49.06 42.93 -41.05
N GLU A 228 49.79 42.53 -42.09
CA GLU A 228 49.23 42.27 -43.42
C GLU A 228 48.22 41.12 -43.41
N ALA A 229 48.52 40.01 -42.73
CA ALA A 229 47.61 38.88 -42.59
C ALA A 229 46.33 39.27 -41.82
N VAL A 230 46.46 40.07 -40.77
CA VAL A 230 45.32 40.60 -39.99
C VAL A 230 44.47 41.54 -40.85
N ASN A 231 45.07 42.44 -41.63
CA ASN A 231 44.34 43.31 -42.54
C ASN A 231 43.58 42.51 -43.60
N ASN A 232 44.19 41.47 -44.17
CA ASN A 232 43.52 40.59 -45.12
C ASN A 232 42.32 39.86 -44.47
N LEU A 233 42.42 39.44 -43.22
CA LEU A 233 41.30 38.85 -42.48
C LEU A 233 40.17 39.86 -42.24
N TYR A 234 40.49 41.13 -41.95
CA TYR A 234 39.47 42.19 -41.85
C TYR A 234 38.72 42.41 -43.17
N VAL A 235 39.43 42.40 -44.31
CA VAL A 235 38.79 42.49 -45.63
C VAL A 235 37.86 41.30 -45.89
N VAL A 236 38.27 40.09 -45.51
CA VAL A 236 37.40 38.89 -45.60
C VAL A 236 36.19 39.01 -44.68
N ALA A 237 36.37 39.50 -43.45
CA ALA A 237 35.26 39.71 -42.51
C ALA A 237 34.23 40.72 -43.06
N GLU A 238 34.69 41.83 -43.63
CA GLU A 238 33.80 42.84 -44.24
C GLU A 238 33.00 42.26 -45.43
N ARG A 239 33.65 41.39 -46.24
CA ARG A 239 32.95 40.67 -47.32
C ARG A 239 31.89 39.71 -46.77
N LEU A 240 32.20 39.00 -45.69
CA LEU A 240 31.25 38.10 -45.04
C LEU A 240 30.07 38.87 -44.42
N ASP A 241 30.31 40.01 -43.78
CA ASP A 241 29.25 40.88 -43.25
C ASP A 241 28.35 41.42 -44.37
N ARG A 242 28.93 41.82 -45.51
CA ARG A 242 28.16 42.20 -46.70
C ARG A 242 27.30 41.04 -47.21
N ILE A 243 27.85 39.83 -47.30
CA ILE A 243 27.09 38.62 -47.70
C ILE A 243 25.97 38.34 -46.68
N GLN A 244 26.26 38.42 -45.39
CA GLN A 244 25.28 38.19 -44.33
C GLN A 244 24.13 39.20 -44.40
N SER A 245 24.43 40.50 -44.59
CA SER A 245 23.39 41.53 -44.75
C SER A 245 22.47 41.27 -45.96
N LEU A 246 23.01 40.71 -47.05
CA LEU A 246 22.22 40.31 -48.21
C LEU A 246 21.33 39.09 -47.90
N VAL A 247 21.83 38.15 -47.11
CA VAL A 247 21.07 36.97 -46.67
C VAL A 247 19.97 37.35 -45.69
N ASP A 248 20.26 38.18 -44.68
CA ASP A 248 19.30 38.64 -43.67
C ASP A 248 18.16 39.46 -44.31
N SER A 249 18.46 40.22 -45.39
CA SER A 249 17.44 40.92 -46.18
C SER A 249 16.39 40.01 -46.84
N VAL A 250 16.63 38.70 -46.89
CA VAL A 250 15.66 37.69 -47.36
C VAL A 250 14.71 37.28 -46.25
N GLU A 251 15.17 37.25 -45.00
CA GLU A 251 14.37 36.79 -43.85
C GLU A 251 13.38 37.86 -43.37
N GLU A 252 13.70 39.15 -43.49
CA GLU A 252 12.83 40.24 -42.98
C GLU A 252 11.62 40.56 -43.89
N GLU A 253 11.66 40.23 -45.19
CA GLU A 253 10.57 40.54 -46.13
C GLU A 253 9.75 39.30 -46.49
N THR A 254 8.58 39.14 -45.87
CA THR A 254 7.61 38.08 -46.19
C THR A 254 6.96 38.29 -47.57
N THR A 255 7.61 37.81 -48.64
CA THR A 255 6.98 37.76 -49.96
C THR A 255 6.07 36.54 -50.09
N ASN A 256 4.75 36.74 -50.00
CA ASN A 256 3.70 35.71 -50.13
C ASN A 256 3.56 35.09 -51.55
N ASN A 257 4.60 35.16 -52.39
CA ASN A 257 4.60 34.61 -53.76
C ASN A 257 5.88 33.80 -54.04
N PRO A 258 5.79 32.48 -54.29
CA PRO A 258 6.95 31.60 -54.47
C PRO A 258 7.82 31.96 -55.70
N VAL A 259 7.24 32.55 -56.75
CA VAL A 259 8.01 32.95 -57.96
C VAL A 259 8.87 34.20 -57.70
N GLY A 260 8.40 35.12 -56.86
CA GLY A 260 9.16 36.32 -56.47
C GLY A 260 10.37 35.98 -55.60
N LEU A 261 10.21 35.00 -54.71
CA LEU A 261 11.27 34.49 -53.84
C LEU A 261 12.46 33.94 -54.67
N VAL A 262 12.17 33.11 -55.68
CA VAL A 262 13.20 32.51 -56.56
C VAL A 262 13.96 33.57 -57.36
N GLN A 263 13.29 34.63 -57.82
CA GLN A 263 13.98 35.72 -58.52
C GLN A 263 14.86 36.57 -57.58
N LYS A 264 14.45 36.76 -56.32
CA LYS A 264 15.25 37.46 -55.29
C LYS A 264 16.50 36.65 -54.94
N PHE A 265 16.36 35.33 -54.71
CA PHE A 265 17.51 34.44 -54.51
C PHE A 265 18.49 34.48 -55.68
N LYS A 266 18.00 34.53 -56.93
CA LYS A 266 18.88 34.65 -58.10
C LYS A 266 19.68 35.96 -58.11
N ARG A 267 19.09 37.08 -57.69
CA ARG A 267 19.80 38.37 -57.59
C ARG A 267 20.82 38.39 -56.47
N ILE A 268 20.45 37.87 -55.30
CA ILE A 268 21.34 37.77 -54.14
C ILE A 268 22.51 36.83 -54.45
N TRP A 269 22.25 35.70 -55.10
CA TRP A 269 23.31 34.79 -55.55
C TRP A 269 24.29 35.47 -56.53
N LEU A 270 23.80 36.30 -57.45
CA LEU A 270 24.66 37.07 -58.34
C LEU A 270 25.49 38.11 -57.56
N ALA A 271 24.88 38.81 -56.59
CA ALA A 271 25.57 39.76 -55.74
C ALA A 271 26.65 39.06 -54.89
N ILE A 272 26.34 37.95 -54.22
CA ILE A 272 27.32 37.15 -53.46
C ILE A 272 28.49 36.70 -54.36
N LYS A 273 28.20 36.29 -55.59
CA LYS A 273 29.25 35.89 -56.55
C LYS A 273 30.17 37.06 -56.92
N GLU A 274 29.64 38.28 -56.99
CA GLU A 274 30.42 39.49 -57.22
C GLU A 274 31.31 39.82 -56.01
N ILE A 275 30.77 39.75 -54.78
CA ILE A 275 31.54 39.96 -53.53
C ILE A 275 32.68 38.95 -53.38
N LEU A 276 32.44 37.69 -53.73
CA LEU A 276 33.46 36.63 -53.67
C LEU A 276 34.54 36.76 -54.75
N SER A 277 34.32 37.59 -55.78
CA SER A 277 35.27 37.82 -56.88
C SER A 277 36.17 39.04 -56.70
N GLU A 278 35.84 39.92 -55.74
CA GLU A 278 36.73 40.98 -55.23
C GLU A 278 37.95 40.36 -54.53
#